data_AF-A0A3S0H1J9-F1
#
_entry.id   AF-A0A3S0H1J9-F1
#
_cell.length_a   1.000
_cell.length_b   1.000
_cell.length_c   1.000
_cell.angle_alpha   90.00
_cell.angle_beta   90.00
_cell.angle_gamma   90.00
#
_symmetry.space_group_name_H-M   'P 1'
#
loop_
_entity.id
_entity.type
_entity.pdbx_description
1 polymer ?
#
loop_
_entity_poly.entity_id
_entity_poly.type
_entity_poly.pdbx_seq_one_letter_code
_entity_poly.pdbx_strand_id
1 'polypeptide(L)' 'MLCAYVCLEKLIAPLEVGDTEQLSPTRTELGSLVRLVNEEMSRRIDAADSATRAMRAALATPEAV' A
#
# COMPACT_ATOMS: atom_id res chain seq x y z
N MET A 1 -10.55 -6.44 -5.38
CA MET A 1 -9.11 -6.53 -5.67
C MET A 1 -8.81 -6.44 -7.16
N LEU A 2 -9.48 -7.20 -8.02
CA LEU A 2 -9.21 -7.24 -9.47
C LEU A 2 -9.09 -5.85 -10.13
N CYS A 3 -9.98 -4.91 -9.83
CA CYS A 3 -9.92 -3.55 -10.41
C CYS A 3 -8.67 -2.74 -10.00
N ALA A 4 -8.09 -3.00 -8.83
CA ALA A 4 -6.82 -2.37 -8.43
C ALA A 4 -5.65 -2.93 -9.26
N TYR A 5 -5.66 -4.23 -9.54
CA TYR A 5 -4.65 -4.88 -10.39
C TYR A 5 -4.76 -4.43 -11.84
N VAL A 6 -5.97 -4.36 -12.39
CA VAL A 6 -6.21 -3.78 -13.73
C VAL A 6 -5.73 -2.32 -13.79
N CYS A 7 -5.97 -1.54 -12.73
CA CYS A 7 -5.44 -0.18 -12.64
C CYS A 7 -3.90 -0.16 -12.70
N LEU A 8 -3.25 -1.06 -11.96
CA LEU A 8 -1.78 -1.15 -11.94
C LEU A 8 -1.23 -1.56 -13.30
N GLU A 9 -1.78 -2.59 -13.93
CA GLU A 9 -1.38 -3.04 -15.27
C GLU A 9 -1.45 -1.90 -16.28
N LYS A 10 -2.56 -1.15 -16.30
CA LYS A 10 -2.70 0.03 -17.15
C LYS A 10 -1.62 1.09 -16.88
N LEU A 11 -1.29 1.35 -15.61
CA LEU A 11 -0.32 2.38 -15.23
C LEU A 11 1.15 2.00 -15.47
N ILE A 12 1.48 0.70 -15.46
CA ILE A 12 2.88 0.21 -15.58
C ILE A 12 3.19 -0.37 -16.96
N ALA A 13 2.19 -0.61 -17.80
CA ALA A 13 2.40 -1.11 -19.15
C ALA A 13 3.31 -0.15 -19.93
N PRO A 14 4.30 -0.66 -20.68
CA PRO A 14 5.12 0.17 -21.56
C PRO A 14 4.21 0.89 -22.55
N LEU A 15 4.33 2.22 -22.64
CA LEU A 15 3.65 2.98 -23.68
C LEU A 15 4.42 2.74 -24.99
N GLU A 16 3.84 2.01 -25.94
CA GLU A 16 4.51 1.80 -27.23
C GLU A 16 4.62 3.14 -27.98
N VAL A 17 5.72 3.34 -28.72
CA VAL A 17 5.90 4.55 -29.52
C VAL A 17 4.87 4.55 -30.65
N GLY A 18 3.83 5.37 -30.51
CA GLY A 18 2.67 5.38 -31.42
C GLY A 18 1.38 4.89 -30.77
N ASP A 19 1.46 4.39 -29.53
CA ASP A 19 0.29 4.06 -28.74
C ASP A 19 -0.38 5.33 -28.23
N THR A 20 -1.45 5.72 -28.93
CA THR A 20 -2.29 6.85 -28.54
C THR A 20 -3.39 6.42 -27.56
N GLU A 21 -3.44 5.15 -27.13
CA GLU A 21 -4.37 4.74 -26.07
C GLU A 21 -4.05 5.53 -24.81
N GLN A 22 -4.93 6.48 -24.52
CA GLN A 22 -4.83 7.34 -23.37
C GLN A 22 -4.83 6.46 -22.12
N LEU A 23 -3.77 6.54 -21.32
CA LEU A 23 -3.70 6.01 -19.96
C LEU A 23 -4.92 6.46 -19.17
N SER A 24 -6.01 5.68 -19.23
CA SER A 24 -7.32 6.06 -18.68
C SER A 24 -7.84 4.93 -17.80
N PRO A 25 -7.22 4.72 -16.61
CA PRO A 25 -7.86 3.93 -15.59
C PRO A 25 -9.20 4.56 -15.22
N THR A 26 -10.24 3.74 -15.07
CA THR A 26 -11.56 4.23 -14.67
C THR A 26 -11.50 4.77 -13.24
N ARG A 27 -12.45 5.63 -12.86
CA ARG A 27 -12.58 6.10 -11.48
C ARG A 27 -12.70 4.96 -10.47
N THR A 28 -13.35 3.86 -10.87
CA THR A 28 -13.52 2.64 -10.05
C THR A 28 -12.19 1.90 -9.86
N GLU A 29 -11.39 1.80 -10.93
CA GLU A 29 -10.05 1.22 -10.89
C GLU A 29 -9.12 2.03 -9.98
N LEU A 30 -9.08 3.36 -10.16
CA LEU A 30 -8.32 4.28 -9.30
C LEU A 30 -8.78 4.21 -7.85
N GLY A 31 -10.08 4.28 -7.59
CA GLY A 31 -10.63 4.18 -6.23
C GLY A 31 -10.30 2.86 -5.56
N SER A 32 -10.32 1.76 -6.33
CA SER A 32 -9.92 0.43 -5.84
C SER A 32 -8.44 0.38 -5.49
N LEU A 33 -7.58 0.98 -6.31
CA LEU A 33 -6.13 1.04 -6.06
C LEU A 33 -5.81 1.90 -4.84
N VAL A 34 -6.40 3.09 -4.72
CA VAL A 34 -6.21 3.99 -3.57
C VAL A 34 -6.65 3.31 -2.28
N ARG A 35 -7.80 2.62 -2.30
CA ARG A 35 -8.27 1.87 -1.12
C ARG A 35 -7.30 0.77 -0.72
N LEU A 36 -6.80 0.00 -1.67
CA LEU A 36 -5.81 -1.06 -1.41
C LEU A 36 -4.52 -0.49 -0.79
N VAL A 37 -4.00 0.60 -1.34
CA VAL A 37 -2.80 1.28 -0.83
C VAL A 37 -3.04 1.80 0.59
N ASN A 38 -4.19 2.42 0.84
CA ASN A 38 -4.54 2.95 2.15
C ASN A 38 -4.65 1.82 3.21
N GLU A 39 -5.36 0.74 2.88
CA GLU A 39 -5.46 -0.44 3.76
C GLU A 39 -4.08 -1.00 4.12
N GLU A 40 -3.15 -1.06 3.16
CA GLU A 40 -1.79 -1.55 3.40
C GLU A 40 -0.95 -0.57 4.23
N MET A 41 -1.07 0.74 4.00
CA MET A 41 -0.39 1.75 4.83
C MET A 41 -0.86 1.70 6.27
N SER A 42 -2.17 1.61 6.52
CA SER A 42 -2.73 1.39 7.87
C SER A 42 -2.16 0.11 8.48
N ARG A 43 -2.14 -0.99 7.70
CA ARG A 43 -1.38 -2.24 7.92
C ARG A 43 -0.05 -2.01 8.64
N ARG A 44 0.79 -1.23 7.97
CA ARG A 44 2.19 -0.99 8.34
C ARG A 44 2.33 -0.04 9.51
N ILE A 45 1.47 0.97 9.61
CA ILE A 45 1.45 1.91 10.74
C ILE A 45 1.13 1.13 12.03
N ASP A 46 0.11 0.28 12.01
CA ASP A 46 -0.28 -0.52 13.19
C ASP A 46 0.84 -1.48 13.60
N ALA A 47 1.50 -2.12 12.64
CA ALA A 47 2.64 -2.99 12.89
C ALA A 47 3.83 -2.23 13.51
N ALA A 48 4.17 -1.05 12.97
CA ALA A 48 5.25 -0.22 13.49
C ALA A 48 4.96 0.30 14.90
N ASP A 49 3.72 0.70 15.17
CA ASP A 49 3.29 1.15 16.48
C ASP A 49 3.30 0.00 17.51
N SER A 50 2.81 -1.18 17.12
CA SER A 50 2.91 -2.39 17.95
C SER A 50 4.36 -2.74 18.30
N ALA A 51 5.26 -2.74 17.31
CA ALA A 51 6.68 -2.96 17.52
C ALA A 51 7.29 -1.92 18.48
N THR A 52 6.94 -0.64 18.29
CA THR A 52 7.40 0.45 19.16
C THR A 52 6.93 0.26 20.60
N ARG A 53 5.68 -0.14 20.82
CA ARG A 53 5.14 -0.45 22.16
C ARG A 53 5.86 -1.64 22.79
N ALA A 54 6.09 -2.71 22.03
CA ALA A 54 6.82 -3.88 22.51
C ALA A 54 8.25 -3.53 22.92
N MET A 55 8.96 -2.72 22.12
CA MET A 55 10.29 -2.22 22.46
C MET A 55 10.28 -1.39 23.74
N ARG A 56 9.34 -0.46 23.89
CA ARG A 56 9.21 0.35 25.11
C ARG A 56 8.90 -0.52 26.33
N ALA A 57 8.06 -1.53 26.20
CA ALA A 57 7.74 -2.46 27.29
C ALA A 57 8.98 -3.26 27.72
N ALA A 58 9.75 -3.78 26.76
CA ALA A 58 10.99 -4.51 27.04
C ALA A 58 12.07 -3.64 27.72
N LEU A 59 12.14 -2.36 27.37
CA LEU A 59 13.04 -1.40 28.03
C LEU A 59 12.53 -0.97 29.42
N ALA A 60 11.22 -1.03 29.66
CA ALA A 60 10.62 -0.66 30.94
C ALA A 60 10.60 -1.79 31.96
N THR A 61 10.75 -3.05 31.53
CA THR A 61 11.05 -4.16 32.43
C THR A 61 12.50 -4.04 32.89
N PRO A 62 12.76 -3.78 34.19
CA PRO A 62 14.13 -3.80 34.69
C PRO A 62 14.66 -5.21 34.49
N GLU A 63 15.88 -5.32 33.99
CA GLU A 63 16.60 -6.59 33.97
C GLU A 63 16.48 -7.22 35.36
N ALA A 64 15.89 -8.42 35.43
CA ALA A 64 15.94 -9.25 36.61
C ALA A 64 17.40 -9.70 36.78
N VAL A 65 18.21 -8.82 37.39
CA VAL A 65 19.53 -9.11 37.95
C VAL A 65 19.34 -9.73 39.34
#